data_AF-A0A4R3MIF5-F1
#
_entry.id   AF-A0A4R3MIF5-F1
#
_cell.length_a   1.000
_cell.length_b   1.000
_cell.length_c   1.000
_cell.angle_alpha   90.00
_cell.angle_beta   90.00
_cell.angle_gamma   90.00
#
_symmetry.space_group_name_H-M   'P 1'
#
loop_
_entity.id
_entity.type
_entity.pdbx_description
1 polymer ?
#
loop_
_entity_poly.entity_id
_entity_poly.type
_entity_poly.pdbx_seq_one_letter_code
_entity_poly.pdbx_strand_id
1 'polypeptide(L)'
;MSNTRATSPRLAAILGVSLLIATGMVAVGFAVAPQPIGAATAAGSGAVAHATDCADRLSAAERSLVQTTERLRHAAGADQAGRCAAYRAHVAVLVGAGETYSMCMSGFARQDTVAQMQLAADNWRATIADSCAR
;
A
#
# COMPACT_ATOMS: atom_id res chain seq x y z
N MET A 1 1.29 59.25 16.02
CA MET A 1 1.70 58.34 14.93
C MET A 1 1.49 56.92 15.44
N SER A 2 0.31 56.39 15.18
CA SER A 2 -0.17 55.09 15.68
C SER A 2 0.11 54.03 14.62
N ASN A 3 0.91 53.02 14.93
CA ASN A 3 1.06 51.84 14.07
C ASN A 3 0.45 50.63 14.76
N THR A 4 -0.71 50.26 14.25
CA THR A 4 -1.61 49.19 14.66
C THR A 4 -0.99 47.83 14.29
N ARG A 5 -0.73 46.97 15.28
CA ARG A 5 -0.46 45.55 15.03
C ARG A 5 -1.79 44.84 14.76
N ALA A 6 -1.96 44.31 13.55
CA ALA A 6 -3.07 43.45 13.20
C ALA A 6 -2.78 42.01 13.66
N THR A 7 -3.32 41.64 14.81
CA THR A 7 -3.46 40.27 15.31
C THR A 7 -4.57 39.58 14.52
N SER A 8 -4.25 38.52 13.77
CA SER A 8 -5.23 37.72 13.05
C SER A 8 -6.00 36.78 14.01
N PRO A 9 -7.34 36.85 14.09
CA PRO A 9 -8.15 35.92 14.86
C PRO A 9 -8.69 34.82 13.93
N ARG A 10 -8.03 33.67 13.87
CA ARG A 10 -8.58 32.45 13.24
C ARG A 10 -8.35 31.21 14.10
N LEU A 11 -8.44 31.39 15.42
CA LEU A 11 -8.45 30.32 16.43
C LEU A 11 -9.81 30.39 17.14
N ALA A 12 -10.87 29.94 16.48
CA ALA A 12 -12.12 29.60 17.13
C ALA A 12 -13.00 28.81 16.16
N ALA A 13 -13.66 27.77 16.68
CA ALA A 13 -14.78 27.05 16.10
C ALA A 13 -14.46 25.94 15.09
N ILE A 14 -13.89 24.82 15.55
CA ILE A 14 -14.42 23.49 15.23
C ILE A 14 -14.32 22.60 16.49
N LEU A 15 -15.12 22.94 17.50
CA LEU A 15 -15.48 22.03 18.60
C LEU A 15 -16.96 21.71 18.40
N GLY A 16 -17.28 20.47 18.06
CA GLY A 16 -18.66 19.98 18.08
C GLY A 16 -19.09 19.22 16.84
N VAL A 17 -18.67 17.96 16.72
CA VAL A 17 -19.57 16.89 16.25
C VAL A 17 -19.36 15.70 17.17
N SER A 18 -20.08 15.77 18.30
CA SER A 18 -20.20 14.68 19.26
C SER A 18 -20.93 13.50 18.61
N LEU A 19 -20.30 12.34 18.70
CA LEU A 19 -20.86 11.07 19.16
C LEU A 19 -22.38 10.88 18.99
N LEU A 20 -22.77 10.00 18.06
CA LEU A 20 -23.93 9.09 18.13
C LEU A 20 -24.01 8.26 16.83
N ILE A 21 -23.19 7.21 16.73
CA ILE A 21 -23.51 6.10 15.81
C ILE A 21 -24.13 5.02 16.67
N ALA A 22 -25.46 5.13 16.77
CA ALA A 22 -26.34 4.18 17.41
C ALA A 22 -26.21 2.82 16.71
N THR A 23 -26.04 1.82 17.56
CA THR A 23 -26.39 0.41 17.42
C THR A 23 -27.39 0.10 16.29
N GLY A 24 -26.94 -0.74 15.35
CA GLY A 24 -27.77 -1.35 14.32
C GLY A 24 -27.16 -2.67 13.83
N MET A 25 -27.02 -3.66 14.72
CA MET A 25 -26.74 -5.04 14.32
C MET A 25 -27.99 -5.62 13.65
N VAL A 26 -28.05 -5.58 12.32
CA VAL A 26 -28.97 -6.42 11.56
C VAL A 26 -28.21 -7.71 11.23
N ALA A 27 -28.42 -8.73 12.06
CA ALA A 27 -27.96 -10.09 11.78
C ALA A 27 -28.80 -10.67 10.64
N VAL A 28 -28.34 -10.52 9.40
CA VAL A 28 -28.90 -11.25 8.25
C VAL A 28 -28.36 -12.68 8.32
N GLY A 29 -29.16 -13.57 8.90
CA GLY A 29 -28.89 -15.01 8.89
C GLY A 29 -29.04 -15.56 7.48
N PHE A 30 -27.94 -15.69 6.76
CA PHE A 30 -27.88 -16.52 5.56
C PHE A 30 -27.74 -17.98 5.98
N ALA A 31 -28.82 -18.75 5.81
CA ALA A 31 -28.79 -20.20 5.89
C ALA A 31 -28.01 -20.75 4.68
N VAL A 32 -26.73 -21.05 4.87
CA VAL A 32 -25.90 -21.77 3.90
C VAL A 32 -26.21 -23.26 4.04
N ALA A 33 -26.87 -23.83 3.04
CA ALA A 33 -27.01 -25.29 2.92
C ALA A 33 -25.64 -25.91 2.56
N PRO A 34 -25.20 -26.98 3.25
CA PRO A 34 -23.96 -27.67 2.92
C PRO A 34 -24.12 -28.42 1.58
N GLN A 35 -23.43 -27.95 0.55
CA GLN A 35 -23.29 -28.68 -0.70
C GLN A 35 -22.26 -29.80 -0.48
N PRO A 36 -22.52 -31.05 -0.90
CA PRO A 36 -21.54 -32.12 -0.80
C PRO A 36 -20.37 -31.80 -1.74
N ILE A 37 -19.18 -31.64 -1.16
CA ILE A 37 -17.93 -31.50 -1.90
C ILE A 37 -17.70 -32.83 -2.61
N GLY A 38 -18.04 -32.87 -3.89
CA GLY A 38 -17.65 -33.94 -4.79
C GLY A 38 -16.13 -34.09 -4.74
N ALA A 39 -15.69 -35.29 -4.44
CA ALA A 39 -14.29 -35.68 -4.44
C ALA A 39 -13.66 -35.41 -5.81
N ALA A 40 -12.84 -34.36 -5.89
CA ALA A 40 -11.91 -34.19 -6.98
C ALA A 40 -10.67 -35.03 -6.67
N THR A 41 -10.62 -36.22 -7.25
CA THR A 41 -9.43 -37.07 -7.31
C THR A 41 -8.29 -36.35 -8.04
N ALA A 42 -7.16 -36.24 -7.35
CA ALA A 42 -5.79 -36.05 -7.82
C ALA A 42 -5.57 -35.69 -9.31
N ALA A 43 -5.26 -34.42 -9.55
CA ALA A 43 -4.40 -34.00 -10.67
C ALA A 43 -3.56 -32.79 -10.23
N GLY A 44 -2.23 -33.00 -10.16
CA GLY A 44 -1.26 -31.91 -10.19
C GLY A 44 -0.57 -31.58 -8.87
N SER A 45 0.38 -32.41 -8.44
CA SER A 45 1.38 -32.05 -7.41
C SER A 45 2.19 -30.78 -7.79
N GLY A 46 2.20 -30.39 -9.07
CA GLY A 46 2.80 -29.15 -9.55
C GLY A 46 1.93 -27.89 -9.39
N ALA A 47 0.60 -28.01 -9.49
CA ALA A 47 -0.29 -26.84 -9.34
C ALA A 47 -0.31 -26.30 -7.91
N VAL A 48 -0.22 -27.20 -6.92
CA VAL A 48 -0.16 -26.84 -5.50
C VAL A 48 1.21 -26.24 -5.16
N ALA A 49 2.30 -26.78 -5.69
CA ALA A 49 3.66 -26.22 -5.48
C ALA A 49 3.83 -24.82 -6.08
N HIS A 50 3.26 -24.57 -7.28
CA HIS A 50 3.24 -23.24 -7.89
C HIS A 50 2.34 -22.25 -7.15
N ALA A 51 1.21 -22.72 -6.60
CA ALA A 51 0.32 -21.88 -5.79
C ALA A 51 0.96 -21.46 -4.46
N THR A 52 1.67 -22.37 -3.78
CA THR A 52 2.38 -22.06 -2.53
C THR A 52 3.53 -21.08 -2.74
N ASP A 53 4.26 -21.22 -3.85
CA ASP A 53 5.33 -20.26 -4.22
C ASP A 53 4.78 -18.85 -4.44
N CYS A 54 3.63 -18.72 -5.13
CA CYS A 54 2.99 -17.42 -5.35
C CYS A 54 2.53 -16.76 -4.05
N ALA A 55 1.94 -17.51 -3.12
CA ALA A 55 1.47 -16.98 -1.84
C ALA A 55 2.63 -16.41 -1.00
N ASP A 56 3.75 -17.13 -0.95
CA ASP A 56 4.95 -16.70 -0.22
C ASP A 56 5.60 -15.46 -0.86
N ARG A 57 5.69 -15.43 -2.19
CA ARG A 57 6.26 -14.30 -2.94
C ARG A 57 5.41 -13.04 -2.81
N LEU A 58 4.09 -13.16 -2.89
CA LEU A 58 3.16 -12.04 -2.67
C LEU A 58 3.30 -11.50 -1.24
N SER A 59 3.30 -12.39 -0.25
CA SER A 59 3.49 -12.00 1.16
C SER A 59 4.86 -11.34 1.39
N ALA A 60 5.90 -11.78 0.71
CA ALA A 60 7.24 -11.17 0.79
C ALA A 60 7.29 -9.79 0.12
N ALA A 61 6.61 -9.61 -1.02
CA ALA A 61 6.49 -8.32 -1.69
C ALA A 61 5.77 -7.29 -0.80
N GLU A 62 4.64 -7.68 -0.19
CA GLU A 62 3.89 -6.83 0.74
C GLU A 62 4.72 -6.42 1.96
N ARG A 63 5.43 -7.37 2.59
CA ARG A 63 6.35 -7.05 3.70
C ARG A 63 7.44 -6.07 3.27
N SER A 64 7.98 -6.23 2.07
CA SER A 64 9.02 -5.34 1.54
C SER A 64 8.49 -3.92 1.29
N LEU A 65 7.26 -3.80 0.77
CA LEU A 65 6.58 -2.52 0.60
C LEU A 65 6.36 -1.81 1.94
N VAL A 66 5.84 -2.53 2.94
CA VAL A 66 5.66 -2.00 4.30
C VAL A 66 6.99 -1.54 4.90
N GLN A 67 8.02 -2.39 4.82
CA GLN A 67 9.35 -2.06 5.37
C GLN A 67 9.97 -0.83 4.71
N THR A 68 9.92 -0.72 3.38
CA THR A 68 10.50 0.44 2.70
C THR A 68 9.68 1.71 2.91
N THR A 69 8.36 1.60 3.05
CA THR A 69 7.49 2.73 3.43
C THR A 69 7.86 3.26 4.81
N GLU A 70 8.15 2.37 5.77
CA GLU A 70 8.61 2.78 7.09
C GLU A 70 10.00 3.44 7.04
N ARG A 71 10.93 2.89 6.25
CA ARG A 71 12.23 3.52 6.01
C ARG A 71 12.09 4.93 5.42
N LEU A 72 11.13 5.16 4.53
CA LEU A 72 10.84 6.49 3.99
C LEU A 72 10.37 7.46 5.09
N ARG A 73 9.51 7.00 6.01
CA ARG A 73 9.06 7.82 7.15
C ARG A 73 10.24 8.24 8.03
N HIS A 74 11.14 7.31 8.33
CA HIS A 74 12.35 7.62 9.10
C HIS A 74 13.34 8.50 8.33
N ALA A 75 13.43 8.36 7.01
CA ALA A 75 14.32 9.15 6.18
C ALA A 75 13.98 10.65 6.16
N ALA A 76 12.76 11.05 6.55
CA ALA A 76 12.39 12.46 6.64
C ALA A 76 13.34 13.29 7.53
N GLY A 77 13.89 12.66 8.59
CA GLY A 77 14.89 13.28 9.48
C GLY A 77 16.35 13.05 9.08
N ALA A 78 16.62 12.27 8.03
CA ALA A 78 17.97 11.99 7.55
C ALA A 78 18.56 13.16 6.76
N ASP A 79 19.87 13.13 6.56
CA ASP A 79 20.55 14.02 5.63
C ASP A 79 20.14 13.73 4.17
N GLN A 80 20.58 14.59 3.24
CA GLN A 80 20.18 14.47 1.85
C GLN A 80 20.59 13.12 1.23
N ALA A 81 21.80 12.66 1.54
CA ALA A 81 22.30 11.38 1.05
C ALA A 81 21.44 10.21 1.55
N GLY A 82 21.09 10.20 2.83
CA GLY A 82 20.22 9.20 3.45
C GLY A 82 18.81 9.19 2.86
N ARG A 83 18.22 10.38 2.63
CA ARG A 83 16.92 10.50 1.93
C ARG A 83 16.98 9.90 0.52
N CYS A 84 17.99 10.28 -0.25
CA CYS A 84 18.14 9.81 -1.62
C CYS A 84 18.42 8.31 -1.72
N ALA A 85 19.14 7.74 -0.74
CA ALA A 85 19.31 6.29 -0.63
C ALA A 85 17.97 5.59 -0.33
N ALA A 86 17.16 6.12 0.59
CA ALA A 86 15.85 5.57 0.91
C ALA A 86 14.88 5.63 -0.28
N TYR A 87 14.87 6.74 -1.04
CA TYR A 87 14.03 6.89 -2.23
C TYR A 87 14.39 5.84 -3.30
N ARG A 88 15.68 5.68 -3.60
CA ARG A 88 16.16 4.69 -4.57
C ARG A 88 15.83 3.25 -4.14
N ALA A 89 15.99 2.94 -2.85
CA ALA A 89 15.63 1.63 -2.31
C ALA A 89 14.13 1.35 -2.44
N HIS A 90 13.27 2.35 -2.22
CA HIS A 90 11.83 2.18 -2.37
C HIS A 90 11.41 1.98 -3.83
N VAL A 91 12.01 2.70 -4.78
CA VAL A 91 11.79 2.44 -6.23
C VAL A 91 12.14 0.99 -6.60
N ALA A 92 13.26 0.47 -6.12
CA ALA A 92 13.66 -0.91 -6.39
C ALA A 92 12.62 -1.92 -5.87
N VAL A 93 12.03 -1.68 -4.68
CA VAL A 93 10.97 -2.52 -4.13
C VAL A 93 9.67 -2.39 -4.91
N LEU A 94 9.28 -1.19 -5.35
CA LEU A 94 8.09 -1.01 -6.19
C LEU A 94 8.19 -1.79 -7.51
N VAL A 95 9.37 -1.73 -8.16
CA VAL A 95 9.63 -2.48 -9.40
C VAL A 95 9.58 -3.98 -9.16
N GLY A 96 10.27 -4.49 -8.14
CA GLY A 96 10.28 -5.93 -7.82
C GLY A 96 8.92 -6.46 -7.36
N ALA A 97 8.14 -5.66 -6.63
CA ALA A 97 6.77 -5.99 -6.27
C ALA A 97 5.88 -6.06 -7.52
N GLY A 98 5.97 -5.08 -8.43
CA GLY A 98 5.25 -5.10 -9.71
C GLY A 98 5.55 -6.35 -10.53
N GLU A 99 6.80 -6.77 -10.61
CA GLU A 99 7.20 -8.03 -11.27
C GLU A 99 6.55 -9.25 -10.58
N THR A 100 6.60 -9.31 -9.26
CA THR A 100 6.00 -10.40 -8.46
C THR A 100 4.49 -10.49 -8.69
N TYR A 101 3.78 -9.37 -8.61
CA TYR A 101 2.34 -9.31 -8.89
C TYR A 101 2.03 -9.71 -10.34
N SER A 102 2.88 -9.33 -11.30
CA SER A 102 2.70 -9.71 -12.70
C SER A 102 2.77 -11.22 -12.93
N MET A 103 3.65 -11.92 -12.20
CA MET A 103 3.82 -13.37 -12.28
C MET A 103 2.77 -14.15 -11.50
N CYS A 104 2.37 -13.64 -10.32
CA CYS A 104 1.58 -14.41 -9.35
C CYS A 104 0.07 -14.14 -9.42
N MET A 105 -0.34 -13.02 -10.03
CA MET A 105 -1.77 -12.66 -10.16
C MET A 105 -2.29 -12.80 -11.60
N SER A 106 -3.61 -12.69 -11.76
CA SER A 106 -4.26 -12.70 -13.06
C SER A 106 -5.42 -11.70 -13.16
N GLY A 107 -5.89 -11.43 -14.38
CA GLY A 107 -7.07 -10.62 -14.63
C GLY A 107 -6.86 -9.11 -14.37
N PHE A 108 -7.98 -8.41 -14.15
CA PHE A 108 -8.00 -6.96 -13.93
C PHE A 108 -7.23 -6.56 -12.66
N ALA A 109 -7.38 -7.32 -11.57
CA ALA A 109 -6.67 -7.05 -10.32
C ALA A 109 -5.14 -7.03 -10.50
N ARG A 110 -4.58 -7.93 -11.32
CA ARG A 110 -3.16 -7.89 -11.70
C ARG A 110 -2.82 -6.60 -12.45
N GLN A 111 -3.61 -6.27 -13.48
CA GLN A 111 -3.34 -5.12 -14.34
C GLN A 111 -3.32 -3.82 -13.54
N ASP A 112 -4.34 -3.62 -12.70
CA ASP A 112 -4.45 -2.45 -11.82
C ASP A 112 -3.28 -2.41 -10.83
N THR A 113 -3.01 -3.50 -10.11
CA THR A 113 -1.91 -3.57 -9.13
C THR A 113 -0.56 -3.24 -9.78
N VAL A 114 -0.25 -3.83 -10.95
CA VAL A 114 1.01 -3.58 -11.67
C VAL A 114 1.10 -2.12 -12.14
N ALA A 115 0.00 -1.57 -12.67
CA ALA A 115 -0.04 -0.17 -13.10
C ALA A 115 0.19 0.80 -11.93
N GLN A 116 -0.42 0.53 -10.77
CA GLN A 116 -0.23 1.35 -9.57
C GLN A 116 1.21 1.30 -9.05
N MET A 117 1.87 0.13 -9.11
CA MET A 117 3.29 0.01 -8.74
C MET A 117 4.21 0.79 -9.71
N GLN A 118 3.91 0.74 -11.01
CA GLN A 118 4.66 1.48 -12.03
C GLN A 118 4.50 2.99 -11.86
N LEU A 119 3.25 3.47 -11.70
CA LEU A 119 2.97 4.88 -11.47
C LEU A 119 3.66 5.41 -10.21
N ALA A 120 3.62 4.64 -9.11
CA ALA A 120 4.33 5.00 -7.89
C ALA A 120 5.85 5.07 -8.11
N ALA A 121 6.43 4.11 -8.83
CA ALA A 121 7.86 4.09 -9.12
C ALA A 121 8.27 5.31 -9.96
N ASP A 122 7.47 5.70 -10.95
CA ASP A 122 7.74 6.86 -11.79
C ASP A 122 7.64 8.17 -11.02
N ASN A 123 6.66 8.30 -10.13
CA ASN A 123 6.55 9.44 -9.23
C ASN A 123 7.80 9.58 -8.34
N TRP A 124 8.28 8.48 -7.75
CA TRP A 124 9.50 8.50 -6.95
C TRP A 124 10.77 8.77 -7.78
N ARG A 125 10.85 8.27 -9.01
CA ARG A 125 11.95 8.60 -9.94
C ARG A 125 11.97 10.09 -10.25
N ALA A 126 10.82 10.72 -10.45
CA ALA A 126 10.72 12.16 -10.63
C ALA A 126 11.21 12.92 -9.39
N THR A 127 10.80 12.50 -8.18
CA THR A 127 11.31 13.07 -6.92
C THR A 127 12.83 12.92 -6.80
N ILE A 128 13.39 11.76 -7.16
CA ILE A 128 14.84 11.52 -7.17
C ILE A 128 15.54 12.45 -8.17
N ALA A 129 14.99 12.64 -9.37
CA ALA A 129 15.58 13.52 -10.37
C ALA A 129 15.65 14.98 -9.89
N ASP A 130 14.60 15.45 -9.22
CA ASP A 130 14.53 16.81 -8.68
C ASP A 130 15.43 17.00 -7.44
N SER A 131 15.40 16.05 -6.51
CA SER A 131 16.02 16.21 -5.19
C SER A 131 17.43 15.61 -5.07
N CYS A 132 17.80 14.63 -5.89
CA CYS A 132 18.98 13.79 -5.67
C CYS A 132 20.04 13.85 -6.78
N ALA A 133 19.92 14.79 -7.72
CA ALA A 133 20.84 14.97 -8.84
C ALA A 133 22.11 15.78 -8.51
N ARG A 134 22.53 15.83 -7.23
CA ARG A 134 23.72 16.55 -6.77
C ARG A 134 24.67 15.64 -6.03
#